data_AF-A0A7X9DM44-F1
#
_entry.id   AF-A0A7X9DM44-F1
#
_cell.length_a   1.000
_cell.length_b   1.000
_cell.length_c   1.000
_cell.angle_alpha   90.00
_cell.angle_beta   90.00
_cell.angle_gamma   90.00
#
_symmetry.space_group_name_H-M   'P 1'
#
loop_
_entity.id
_entity.type
_entity.pdbx_description
1 polymer ?
#
loop_
_entity_poly.entity_id
_entity_poly.type
_entity_poly.pdbx_seq_one_letter_code
_entity_poly.pdbx_strand_id
1 'polypeptide(L)' 'EIDPSTGYPVMSNLLSVSIIAADGITADAYATACMVMGLDRSIQFLEKRKDLLGYLIYSDSAGNFRIWHSARFPLEE' A
#
# COMPACT_ATOMS: atom_id res chain seq x y z
N GLU A 1 -2.31 -8.09 -8.19
CA GLU A 1 -0.97 -8.16 -8.81
C GLU A 1 -0.49 -9.60 -8.91
N ILE A 2 0.54 -9.87 -9.72
CA ILE A 2 1.22 -11.17 -9.79
C ILE A 2 2.42 -11.16 -8.84
N ASP A 3 2.56 -12.21 -8.02
CA ASP A 3 3.73 -12.41 -7.18
C ASP A 3 4.89 -12.90 -8.08
N PRO A 4 5.97 -12.12 -8.23
CA PRO A 4 7.08 -12.51 -9.11
C PRO A 4 7.85 -13.73 -8.61
N SER A 5 7.76 -14.07 -7.31
CA SER A 5 8.45 -15.23 -6.74
C SER A 5 7.74 -16.55 -7.04
N THR A 6 6.42 -16.51 -7.27
CA THR A 6 5.60 -17.69 -7.52
C THR A 6 5.02 -17.75 -8.94
N GLY A 7 4.87 -16.60 -9.60
CA GLY A 7 4.20 -16.47 -10.89
C GLY A 7 2.66 -16.49 -10.81
N TYR A 8 2.08 -16.51 -9.60
CA TYR A 8 0.63 -16.59 -9.39
C TYR A 8 0.05 -15.25 -8.88
N PRO A 9 -1.28 -15.03 -9.02
CA PRO A 9 -1.94 -13.86 -8.44
C PRO A 9 -1.76 -13.80 -6.92
N VAL A 10 -1.48 -12.60 -6.42
CA VAL A 10 -1.44 -12.29 -4.99
C VAL A 10 -2.86 -12.32 -4.43
N MET A 11 -3.10 -13.17 -3.44
CA MET A 11 -4.31 -13.16 -2.62
C MET A 11 -4.08 -12.22 -1.44
N SER A 12 -4.74 -11.06 -1.45
CA SER A 12 -4.56 -10.03 -0.43
C SER A 12 -5.90 -9.40 -0.06
N ASN A 13 -6.04 -8.99 1.19
CA ASN A 13 -7.14 -8.16 1.65
C ASN A 13 -6.88 -6.66 1.45
N LEU A 14 -5.70 -6.28 0.94
CA LEU A 14 -5.38 -4.92 0.52
C LEU A 14 -6.08 -4.62 -0.81
N LEU A 15 -7.01 -3.66 -0.78
CA LEU A 15 -7.94 -3.36 -1.87
C LEU A 15 -7.47 -2.18 -2.72
N SER A 16 -6.84 -1.20 -2.09
CA SER A 16 -6.32 0.00 -2.77
C SER A 16 -5.05 0.50 -2.09
N VAL A 17 -4.17 1.09 -2.91
CA VAL A 17 -2.92 1.71 -2.49
C VAL A 17 -2.80 3.04 -3.21
N SER A 18 -2.50 4.10 -2.47
CA SER A 18 -2.10 5.39 -3.01
C SER A 18 -0.79 5.80 -2.37
N ILE A 19 0.19 6.17 -3.20
CA ILE A 19 1.52 6.59 -2.77
C ILE A 19 1.76 8.03 -3.21
N ILE A 20 2.28 8.85 -2.30
CA ILE A 20 2.87 10.15 -2.61
C ILE A 20 4.38 9.99 -2.52
N ALA A 21 5.07 10.41 -3.58
CA ALA A 21 6.52 10.39 -3.70
C ALA A 21 7.01 11.67 -4.43
N ALA A 22 8.32 11.79 -4.62
CA ALA A 22 8.90 12.93 -5.33
C ALA A 22 8.48 13.04 -6.81
N ASP A 23 8.13 11.92 -7.43
CA ASP A 23 7.71 11.84 -8.83
C ASP A 23 6.72 10.68 -9.05
N GLY A 24 6.01 10.74 -10.17
CA GLY A 24 4.97 9.78 -10.50
C GLY A 24 5.46 8.36 -10.77
N ILE A 25 6.68 8.20 -11.30
CA ILE A 25 7.25 6.87 -11.59
C ILE A 25 7.56 6.16 -10.27
N THR A 26 8.18 6.88 -9.34
CA THR A 26 8.46 6.37 -7.99
C THR A 26 7.16 6.00 -7.27
N ALA A 27 6.13 6.85 -7.35
CA ALA A 27 4.83 6.59 -6.75
C ALA A 27 4.17 5.33 -7.32
N ASP A 28 4.10 5.20 -8.65
CA ASP A 28 3.49 4.06 -9.34
C ASP A 28 4.21 2.74 -9.01
N ALA A 29 5.54 2.74 -9.10
CA ALA A 29 6.35 1.56 -8.78
C ALA A 29 6.12 1.07 -7.34
N TYR A 30 6.07 1.97 -6.36
CA TYR A 30 5.82 1.58 -4.98
C TYR A 30 4.36 1.23 -4.70
N ALA A 31 3.39 1.79 -5.44
CA ALA A 31 1.99 1.39 -5.34
C ALA A 31 1.82 -0.08 -5.76
N THR A 32 2.36 -0.46 -6.92
CA THR A 32 2.38 -1.85 -7.39
C THR A 32 3.15 -2.75 -6.41
N ALA A 33 4.33 -2.32 -5.95
CA ALA A 33 5.10 -3.11 -4.98
C ALA A 33 4.33 -3.36 -3.69
N CYS A 34 3.59 -2.36 -3.17
CA CYS A 34 2.76 -2.52 -1.98
C CYS A 34 1.60 -3.49 -2.22
N MET A 35 0.94 -3.43 -3.38
CA MET A 35 -0.09 -4.40 -3.74
C MET A 35 0.43 -5.84 -3.76
N VAL A 36 1.68 -6.05 -4.21
CA VAL A 36 2.34 -7.36 -4.17
C VAL A 36 2.74 -7.76 -2.75
N MET A 37 3.29 -6.84 -1.96
CA MET A 37 3.75 -7.11 -0.59
C MET A 37 2.61 -7.46 0.37
N GLY A 38 1.43 -6.89 0.16
CA GLY A 38 0.28 -7.02 1.06
C GLY A 38 0.35 -6.07 2.26
N LEU A 39 -0.77 -5.98 2.99
CA LEU A 39 -1.03 -4.95 3.99
C LEU A 39 0.08 -4.79 5.04
N ASP A 40 0.40 -5.85 5.79
CA ASP A 40 1.30 -5.75 6.95
C ASP A 40 2.72 -5.36 6.54
N ARG A 41 3.22 -5.94 5.44
CA ARG A 41 4.55 -5.65 4.90
C ARG A 41 4.61 -4.23 4.33
N SER A 42 3.56 -3.79 3.65
CA SER A 42 3.45 -2.41 3.17
C SER A 42 3.48 -1.39 4.30
N ILE A 43 2.73 -1.61 5.38
CA ILE A 43 2.75 -0.71 6.56
C ILE A 43 4.17 -0.62 7.12
N GLN A 44 4.82 -1.76 7.40
CA GLN A 44 6.17 -1.77 7.94
C GLN A 44 7.21 -1.13 7.00
N PHE A 45 7.03 -1.30 5.69
CA PHE A 45 7.90 -0.70 4.69
C PHE A 45 7.74 0.83 4.67
N LEU A 46 6.50 1.32 4.64
CA LEU A 46 6.19 2.75 4.56
C LEU A 46 6.54 3.49 5.85
N GLU A 47 6.36 2.89 7.02
CA GLU A 47 6.75 3.49 8.31
C GLU A 47 8.26 3.77 8.42
N LYS A 48 9.09 2.98 7.73
CA LYS A 48 10.54 3.15 7.71
C LYS A 48 11.04 4.19 6.70
N ARG A 49 10.16 4.72 5.85
CA ARG A 49 10.51 5.60 4.73
C ARG A 49 10.05 7.03 5.01
N LYS A 50 10.96 8.00 4.87
CA LYS A 50 10.64 9.42 5.04
C LYS A 50 10.24 10.09 3.72
N ASP A 51 10.65 9.49 2.61
CA ASP A 51 10.46 9.93 1.23
C ASP A 51 9.13 9.47 0.60
N LEU A 52 8.41 8.57 1.26
CA LEU A 52 7.12 8.05 0.80
C LEU A 52 6.03 8.35 1.84
N LEU A 53 4.83 8.62 1.34
CA LEU A 53 3.60 8.61 2.13
C LEU A 53 2.63 7.63 1.49
N GLY A 54 1.93 6.85 2.30
CA GLY A 54 0.98 5.87 1.80
C GLY A 54 -0.40 6.02 2.42
N TYR A 55 -1.41 5.68 1.64
CA TYR A 55 -2.80 5.52 2.03
C TYR A 55 -3.28 4.16 1.49
N LEU A 56 -3.73 3.31 2.38
CA LEU A 56 -4.05 1.91 2.13
C LEU A 56 -5.50 1.66 2.53
N ILE A 57 -6.29 1.11 1.61
CA ILE A 57 -7.65 0.64 1.90
C ILE A 57 -7.62 -0.87 1.90
N TYR A 58 -8.15 -1.50 2.94
CA TYR A 58 -8.16 -2.96 3.08
C TYR A 58 -9.49 -3.45 3.69
N SER A 59 -9.77 -4.74 3.52
CA SER A 59 -10.90 -5.40 4.16
C SER A 59 -10.45 -6.11 5.44
N ASP A 60 -11.19 -5.92 6.55
CA ASP A 60 -10.98 -6.72 7.76
C ASP A 60 -11.62 -8.12 7.65
N SER A 61 -11.44 -8.96 8.67
CA SER A 61 -11.97 -10.33 8.69
C SER A 61 -13.50 -10.42 8.61
N ALA A 62 -14.21 -9.33 8.92
CA ALA A 62 -15.65 -9.24 8.84
C ALA A 62 -16.14 -8.61 7.51
N GLY A 63 -15.21 -8.30 6.59
CA GLY A 63 -15.53 -7.71 5.30
C GLY A 63 -15.68 -6.19 5.32
N ASN A 64 -15.37 -5.52 6.45
CA ASN A 64 -15.51 -4.07 6.54
C ASN A 64 -14.30 -3.37 5.93
N PHE A 65 -14.55 -2.24 5.27
CA PHE A 65 -13.49 -1.36 4.81
C PHE A 65 -12.76 -0.71 5.98
N ARG A 66 -11.44 -0.79 5.94
CA ARG A 66 -10.51 -0.14 6.85
C ARG A 66 -9.50 0.66 6.06
N ILE A 67 -8.95 1.66 6.74
CA ILE A 67 -7.94 2.55 6.19
C ILE A 67 -6.74 2.52 7.12
N TRP A 68 -5.57 2.48 6.51
CA TRP A 68 -4.32 2.88 7.15
C TRP A 68 -3.71 3.98 6.30
N HIS A 69 -3.07 4.95 6.93
CA HIS A 69 -2.24 5.92 6.23
C HIS A 69 -1.04 6.29 7.06
N SER A 70 0.04 6.68 6.39
CA SER A 70 1.21 7.25 7.08
C SER A 70 0.81 8.50 7.87
N ALA A 71 1.46 8.75 9.01
CA ALA A 71 1.10 9.86 9.90
C ALA A 71 1.18 11.25 9.24
N ARG A 72 2.00 11.40 8.19
CA ARG A 72 2.18 12.65 7.43
C ARG A 72 1.34 12.71 6.16
N PHE A 73 0.48 11.72 5.92
CA PHE A 73 -0.37 11.72 4.73
C PHE A 73 -1.34 12.91 4.80
N PRO A 74 -1.43 13.76 3.77
CA PRO A 74 -2.34 14.89 3.79
C PRO A 74 -3.78 14.39 3.63
N LEU A 75 -4.55 14.43 4.71
CA LEU A 75 -6.00 14.27 4.66
C LEU A 75 -6.62 15.67 4.62
N GLU A 76 -7.51 15.92 3.68
CA GLU A 76 -8.38 17.09 3.73
C GLU A 76 -9.37 16.89 4.91
N GLU A 77 -9.56 17.94 5.71
CA GLU A 77 -10.66 18.02 6.70
C GLU A 77 -11.97 18.42 6.03
#